data_AF-A0A7V7PKZ3-F1
#
_entry.id   AF-A0A7V7PKZ3-F1
#
_cell.length_a   1.000
_cell.length_b   1.000
_cell.length_c   1.000
_cell.angle_alpha   90.00
_cell.angle_beta   90.00
_cell.angle_gamma   90.00
#
_symmetry.space_group_name_H-M   'P 1'
#
loop_
_entity.id
_entity.type
_entity.pdbx_description
1 polymer ?
#
loop_
_entity_poly.entity_id
_entity_poly.type
_entity_poly.pdbx_seq_one_letter_code
_entity_poly.pdbx_strand_id
1 'polypeptide(L)'
;MRSLGACRNAERPRYGRRAHNWRPARPSEGGHTILRLLGAKADLIHIDADHHYAPAKRGMERYLELLAPDGVMICDDLGRFPGVTEAAKEIAEEHNLFAIKQREKIVLSRLEIAERMGLTSDGRHDRVATQG
;
A
#
# COMPACT_ATOMS: atom_id res chain seq x y z
N MET A 1 -6.06 -52.43 -7.43
CA MET A 1 -6.93 -51.40 -6.83
C MET A 1 -6.26 -50.87 -5.56
N ARG A 2 -5.68 -49.66 -5.61
CA ARG A 2 -5.12 -49.00 -4.41
C ARG A 2 -6.18 -48.06 -3.85
N SER A 3 -6.58 -48.27 -2.61
CA SER A 3 -7.47 -47.35 -1.90
C SER A 3 -6.70 -46.07 -1.55
N LEU A 4 -7.28 -44.92 -1.86
CA LEU A 4 -6.83 -43.62 -1.41
C LEU A 4 -7.24 -43.46 0.06
N GLY A 5 -6.36 -43.90 0.96
CA GLY A 5 -6.49 -43.69 2.39
C GLY A 5 -6.06 -42.28 2.77
N ALA A 6 -7.00 -41.52 3.32
CA ALA A 6 -6.89 -40.17 3.87
C ALA A 6 -5.49 -39.75 4.34
N CYS A 7 -4.99 -38.64 3.78
CA CYS A 7 -3.86 -37.89 4.32
C CYS A 7 -4.14 -37.54 5.79
N ARG A 8 -3.38 -38.18 6.69
CA ARG A 8 -3.39 -37.89 8.12
C ARG A 8 -2.96 -36.44 8.32
N ASN A 9 -3.70 -35.74 9.17
CA ASN A 9 -3.40 -34.40 9.64
C ASN A 9 -1.93 -34.30 10.08
N ALA A 10 -1.11 -33.62 9.28
CA ALA A 10 0.18 -33.14 9.74
C ALA A 10 -0.09 -32.11 10.85
N GLU A 11 0.38 -32.43 12.04
CA GLU A 11 0.27 -31.60 13.24
C GLU A 11 0.85 -30.21 12.94
N ARG A 12 -0.02 -29.20 12.88
CA ARG A 12 0.42 -27.80 12.82
C ARG A 12 1.16 -27.48 14.11
N PRO A 13 2.34 -26.84 14.07
CA PRO A 13 3.05 -26.47 15.29
C PRO A 13 2.15 -25.55 16.12
N ARG A 14 1.92 -25.95 17.38
CA ARG A 14 1.17 -25.16 18.35
C ARG A 14 2.00 -23.91 18.67
N TYR A 15 1.72 -22.82 17.97
CA TYR A 15 2.23 -21.51 18.35
C TYR A 15 1.86 -21.24 19.81
N GLY A 16 2.89 -20.99 20.62
CA GLY A 16 2.79 -20.86 22.07
C GLY A 16 1.76 -19.82 22.50
N ARG A 17 1.06 -20.16 23.58
CA ARG A 17 0.09 -19.30 24.26
C ARG A 17 0.74 -18.02 24.80
N ARG A 18 0.76 -16.98 23.98
CA ARG A 18 0.57 -15.59 24.42
C ARG A 18 -0.48 -14.98 23.51
N ALA A 19 -1.74 -15.20 23.88
CA ALA A 19 -2.87 -14.55 23.23
C ALA A 19 -2.81 -13.07 23.60
N HIS A 20 -2.01 -12.29 22.86
CA HIS A 20 -2.35 -10.88 22.66
C HIS A 20 -3.74 -10.86 22.01
N ASN A 21 -4.60 -9.99 22.51
CA ASN A 21 -6.02 -9.95 22.18
C ASN A 21 -6.20 -9.48 20.71
N TRP A 22 -5.95 -10.36 19.74
CA TRP A 22 -6.09 -10.08 18.30
C TRP A 22 -7.58 -9.96 17.96
N ARG A 23 -8.12 -8.75 18.06
CA ARG A 23 -9.38 -8.40 17.40
C ARG A 23 -9.17 -8.54 15.88
N PRO A 24 -10.19 -8.95 15.10
CA PRO A 24 -10.07 -8.96 13.65
C PRO A 24 -10.06 -7.51 13.16
N ALA A 25 -8.89 -6.92 13.11
CA ALA A 25 -8.65 -5.75 12.27
C ALA A 25 -8.74 -6.22 10.80
N ARG A 26 -9.15 -5.36 9.86
CA ARG A 26 -9.13 -5.77 8.45
C ARG A 26 -7.71 -6.21 8.08
N PRO A 27 -7.50 -7.17 7.15
CA PRO A 27 -6.18 -7.75 6.89
C PRO A 27 -5.06 -6.72 6.66
N SER A 28 -5.36 -5.61 5.97
CA SER A 28 -4.43 -4.50 5.72
C SER A 28 -4.02 -3.73 6.99
N GLU A 29 -4.90 -3.65 7.99
CA GLU A 29 -4.64 -3.00 9.28
C GLU A 29 -3.73 -3.86 10.16
N GLY A 30 -3.98 -5.18 10.15
CA GLY A 30 -3.13 -6.14 10.87
C GLY A 30 -1.70 -6.13 10.35
N GLY A 31 -1.53 -6.09 9.02
CA GLY A 31 -0.22 -6.00 8.37
C GLY A 31 0.59 -4.77 8.80
N HIS A 32 -0.01 -3.58 8.71
CA HIS A 32 0.63 -2.34 9.14
C HIS A 32 1.06 -2.38 10.61
N THR A 33 0.19 -2.83 11.51
CA THR A 33 0.53 -2.91 12.95
C THR A 33 1.71 -3.82 13.21
N ILE A 34 1.79 -4.99 12.57
CA ILE A 34 2.91 -5.91 12.72
C ILE A 34 4.20 -5.28 12.22
N LEU A 35 4.19 -4.71 11.01
CA LEU A 35 5.38 -4.09 10.41
C LEU A 35 5.88 -2.90 11.23
N ARG A 36 4.96 -2.09 11.77
CA ARG A 36 5.28 -0.98 12.67
C ARG A 36 5.94 -1.48 13.96
N LEU A 37 5.42 -2.53 14.57
CA LEU A 37 6.00 -3.14 15.78
C LEU A 37 7.39 -3.72 15.54
N LEU A 38 7.65 -4.21 14.33
CA LEU A 38 8.96 -4.71 13.92
C LEU A 38 9.95 -3.60 13.56
N GLY A 39 9.53 -2.32 13.55
CA GLY A 39 10.36 -1.19 13.14
C GLY A 39 10.73 -1.23 11.66
N ALA A 40 9.93 -1.90 10.83
CA ALA A 40 10.23 -2.06 9.41
C ALA A 40 10.14 -0.71 8.67
N LYS A 41 11.09 -0.51 7.75
CA LYS A 41 11.05 0.53 6.71
C LYS A 41 11.25 -0.16 5.37
N ALA A 42 10.41 0.19 4.40
CA ALA A 42 10.43 -0.44 3.09
C ALA A 42 10.80 0.56 2.01
N ASP A 43 11.72 0.18 1.13
CA ASP A 43 12.07 0.95 -0.07
C ASP A 43 10.99 0.89 -1.15
N LEU A 44 10.13 -0.14 -1.10
CA LEU A 44 9.00 -0.32 -1.98
C LEU A 44 7.78 -0.81 -1.20
N ILE A 45 6.65 -0.12 -1.37
CA ILE A 45 5.36 -0.56 -0.85
C ILE A 45 4.38 -0.64 -2.01
N HIS A 46 3.80 -1.81 -2.24
CA HIS A 46 2.68 -1.98 -3.17
C HIS A 46 1.39 -2.11 -2.36
N ILE A 47 0.44 -1.21 -2.60
CA ILE A 47 -0.86 -1.19 -1.93
C ILE A 47 -1.93 -1.55 -2.95
N ASP A 48 -2.54 -2.70 -2.72
CA ASP A 48 -3.79 -3.12 -3.32
C ASP A 48 -4.90 -2.90 -2.28
N ALA A 49 -5.55 -1.75 -2.37
CA ALA A 49 -6.40 -1.21 -1.31
C ALA A 49 -7.86 -1.67 -1.43
N ASP A 50 -8.68 -1.26 -0.48
CA ASP A 50 -10.12 -1.38 -0.59
C ASP A 50 -10.66 -0.44 -1.69
N HIS A 51 -11.74 -0.80 -2.36
CA HIS A 51 -12.30 -0.05 -3.49
C HIS A 51 -13.14 1.19 -3.08
N HIS A 52 -13.17 1.51 -1.79
CA HIS A 52 -13.86 2.68 -1.25
C HIS A 52 -12.86 3.74 -0.76
N TYR A 53 -13.21 5.01 -0.92
CA TYR A 53 -12.37 6.17 -0.59
C TYR A 53 -11.76 6.11 0.83
N ALA A 54 -12.60 6.05 1.87
CA ALA A 54 -12.13 6.14 3.25
C ALA A 54 -11.19 5.00 3.68
N PRO A 55 -11.48 3.71 3.39
CA PRO A 55 -10.53 2.64 3.68
C PRO A 55 -9.29 2.66 2.79
N ALA A 56 -9.39 3.14 1.54
CA ALA A 56 -8.23 3.32 0.66
C ALA A 56 -7.27 4.38 1.20
N LYS A 57 -7.78 5.58 1.50
CA LYS A 57 -7.00 6.69 2.08
C LYS A 57 -6.30 6.26 3.36
N ARG A 58 -7.06 5.67 4.31
CA ARG A 58 -6.50 5.15 5.57
C ARG A 58 -5.42 4.09 5.36
N GLY A 59 -5.56 3.26 4.33
CA GLY A 59 -4.54 2.28 3.94
C GLY A 59 -3.26 2.98 3.49
N MET A 60 -3.36 3.90 2.54
CA MET A 60 -2.22 4.65 2.01
C MET A 60 -1.49 5.42 3.10
N GLU A 61 -2.19 6.15 3.98
CA GLU A 61 -1.61 6.90 5.11
C GLU A 61 -0.77 6.00 6.02
N ARG A 62 -1.33 4.86 6.42
CA ARG A 62 -0.66 3.91 7.32
C ARG A 62 0.61 3.37 6.72
N TYR A 63 0.57 2.96 5.47
CA TYR A 63 1.75 2.41 4.82
C TYR A 63 2.76 3.49 4.44
N LEU A 64 2.33 4.75 4.28
CA LEU A 64 3.24 5.88 4.10
C LEU A 64 4.16 6.07 5.32
N GLU A 65 3.66 5.82 6.53
CA GLU A 65 4.49 5.81 7.75
C GLU A 65 5.61 4.77 7.72
N LEU A 66 5.43 3.68 6.94
CA LEU A 66 6.39 2.58 6.83
C LEU A 66 7.32 2.73 5.62
N LEU A 67 7.09 3.71 4.76
CA LEU A 67 7.92 3.96 3.60
C LEU A 67 9.27 4.55 4.05
N ALA A 68 10.36 4.04 3.49
CA ALA A 68 11.69 4.62 3.66
C ALA A 68 11.72 6.04 3.05
N PRO A 69 12.66 6.92 3.48
CA PRO A 69 12.79 8.28 2.92
C PRO A 69 12.93 8.29 1.39
N ASP A 70 13.71 7.35 0.86
CA ASP A 70 13.96 7.20 -0.58
C ASP A 70 13.01 6.18 -1.24
N GLY A 71 11.99 5.75 -0.49
CA GLY A 71 11.09 4.69 -0.89
C GLY A 71 10.02 5.13 -1.90
N VAL A 72 9.50 4.16 -2.63
CA VAL A 72 8.43 4.32 -3.61
C VAL A 72 7.20 3.55 -3.18
N MET A 73 6.03 4.17 -3.31
CA MET A 73 4.75 3.52 -3.10
C MET A 73 4.01 3.37 -4.43
N ILE A 74 3.44 2.20 -4.68
CA ILE A 74 2.64 1.92 -5.86
C ILE A 74 1.23 1.60 -5.38
N CYS A 75 0.24 2.37 -5.81
CA CYS A 75 -1.16 2.09 -5.52
C CYS A 75 -1.86 1.53 -6.76
N ASP A 76 -2.67 0.48 -6.53
CA ASP A 76 -3.50 -0.15 -7.54
C ASP A 76 -4.84 0.58 -7.76
N ASP A 77 -5.60 0.14 -8.76
CA ASP A 77 -7.02 0.43 -8.93
C ASP A 77 -7.42 1.87 -9.29
N LEU A 78 -6.44 2.69 -9.72
CA LEU A 78 -6.72 4.05 -10.18
C LEU A 78 -7.53 4.05 -11.48
N GLY A 79 -8.49 4.98 -11.58
CA GLY A 79 -9.41 5.09 -12.71
C GLY A 79 -10.51 4.02 -12.74
N ARG A 80 -10.30 2.85 -12.11
CA ARG A 80 -11.33 1.83 -11.94
C ARG A 80 -12.29 2.17 -10.81
N PHE A 81 -11.76 2.74 -9.72
CA PHE A 81 -12.55 3.19 -8.58
C PHE A 81 -12.31 4.68 -8.32
N PRO A 82 -13.33 5.54 -8.49
CA PRO A 82 -13.17 6.99 -8.31
C PRO A 82 -12.67 7.35 -6.91
N GLY A 83 -13.20 6.70 -5.87
CA GLY A 83 -12.79 6.97 -4.49
C GLY A 83 -11.32 6.62 -4.21
N VAL A 84 -10.78 5.58 -4.84
CA VAL A 84 -9.34 5.23 -4.73
C VAL A 84 -8.49 6.29 -5.43
N THR A 85 -8.98 6.78 -6.58
CA THR A 85 -8.31 7.84 -7.34
C THR A 85 -8.26 9.14 -6.54
N GLU A 86 -9.39 9.58 -5.99
CA GLU A 86 -9.48 10.78 -5.13
C GLU A 86 -8.57 10.65 -3.91
N ALA A 87 -8.61 9.51 -3.21
CA ALA A 87 -7.74 9.26 -2.06
C ALA A 87 -6.25 9.37 -2.43
N ALA A 88 -5.83 8.79 -3.55
CA ALA A 88 -4.44 8.86 -4.00
C ALA A 88 -3.99 10.30 -4.35
N LYS A 89 -4.89 11.10 -4.94
CA LYS A 89 -4.62 12.51 -5.26
C LYS A 89 -4.46 13.33 -3.98
N GLU A 90 -5.41 13.22 -3.06
CA GLU A 90 -5.36 13.95 -1.79
C GLU A 90 -4.11 13.59 -0.99
N ILE A 91 -3.74 12.30 -0.93
CA ILE A 91 -2.52 11.87 -0.22
C ILE A 91 -1.27 12.44 -0.88
N ALA A 92 -1.23 12.52 -2.21
CA ALA A 92 -0.10 13.14 -2.90
C ALA A 92 0.02 14.62 -2.55
N GLU A 93 -1.11 15.34 -2.50
CA GLU A 93 -1.15 16.77 -2.15
C GLU A 93 -0.80 17.01 -0.66
N GLU A 94 -1.46 16.31 0.25
CA GLU A 94 -1.30 16.45 1.71
C GLU A 94 0.13 16.16 2.17
N HIS A 95 0.80 15.20 1.53
CA HIS A 95 2.15 14.78 1.90
C HIS A 95 3.25 15.31 0.97
N ASN A 96 2.89 16.20 0.04
CA ASN A 96 3.79 16.80 -0.95
C ASN A 96 4.61 15.73 -1.70
N LEU A 97 3.92 14.71 -2.22
CA LEU A 97 4.50 13.59 -2.94
C LEU A 97 4.45 13.85 -4.45
N PHE A 98 5.49 13.40 -5.13
CA PHE A 98 5.47 13.27 -6.57
C PHE A 98 4.65 12.05 -6.97
N ALA A 99 3.73 12.25 -7.90
CA ALA A 99 2.82 11.22 -8.37
C ALA A 99 2.93 11.04 -9.89
N ILE A 100 3.20 9.82 -10.34
CA ILE A 100 3.09 9.42 -11.75
C ILE A 100 1.94 8.45 -11.89
N LYS A 101 0.95 8.79 -12.72
CA LYS A 101 -0.10 7.86 -13.12
C LYS A 101 0.31 7.11 -14.38
N GLN A 102 0.16 5.79 -14.37
CA GLN A 102 0.25 4.96 -15.57
C GLN A 102 -0.87 3.92 -15.57
N ARG A 103 -1.82 4.06 -16.52
CA ARG A 103 -3.02 3.21 -16.61
C ARG A 103 -3.78 3.18 -15.27
N GLU A 104 -3.89 2.01 -14.67
CA GLU A 104 -4.61 1.74 -13.42
C GLU A 104 -3.70 1.84 -12.18
N LYS A 105 -2.44 2.24 -12.35
CA LYS A 105 -1.47 2.39 -11.26
C LYS A 105 -1.09 3.85 -11.06
N ILE A 106 -0.79 4.20 -9.81
CA ILE A 106 -0.07 5.43 -9.48
C ILE A 106 1.17 5.09 -8.68
N VAL A 107 2.26 5.75 -9.03
CA VAL A 107 3.52 5.67 -8.30
C VAL A 107 3.67 6.97 -7.53
N LEU A 108 3.73 6.86 -6.20
CA LEU A 108 3.97 7.94 -5.27
C LEU A 108 5.42 7.85 -4.77
N SER A 109 6.12 8.96 -4.80
CA SER A 109 7.48 9.08 -4.27
C SER A 109 7.69 10.45 -3.65
N ARG A 110 8.70 10.62 -2.79
CA ARG A 110 9.07 11.95 -2.30
C ARG A 110 9.59 12.80 -3.47
N LEU A 111 9.22 14.08 -3.52
CA LEU A 111 9.61 15.00 -4.60
C LEU A 111 11.13 15.05 -4.83
N GLU A 112 11.91 15.12 -3.74
CA GLU A 112 13.37 15.15 -3.80
C GLU A 112 13.96 13.92 -4.53
N ILE A 113 13.30 12.77 -4.42
CA ILE A 113 13.72 11.53 -5.08
C ILE A 113 13.34 11.55 -6.56
N ALA A 114 12.14 12.02 -6.88
CA ALA A 114 11.72 12.20 -8.26
C ALA A 114 12.66 13.14 -9.01
N GLU A 115 13.05 14.26 -8.39
CA GLU A 115 14.03 15.20 -8.94
C GLU A 115 15.40 14.55 -9.14
N ARG A 116 15.90 13.80 -8.14
CA ARG A 116 17.16 13.02 -8.26
C ARG A 116 17.12 12.00 -9.40
N MET A 117 15.96 11.41 -9.67
CA MET A 117 15.77 10.45 -10.76
C MET A 117 15.55 11.11 -12.12
N GLY A 118 15.57 12.45 -12.21
CA GLY A 118 15.27 13.18 -13.45
C GLY A 118 13.81 13.06 -13.87
N LEU A 119 12.93 12.67 -12.96
CA LEU A 119 11.48 12.67 -13.13
C LEU A 119 10.95 14.05 -12.76
N THR A 120 11.44 15.08 -13.46
CA THR A 120 10.86 16.42 -13.36
C THR A 120 9.60 16.49 -14.19
N SER A 121 8.71 17.42 -13.84
CA SER A 121 7.46 17.68 -14.54
C SER A 121 7.66 18.36 -15.90
N ASP A 122 8.55 17.82 -16.72
CA ASP A 122 8.82 18.23 -18.09
C ASP A 122 7.69 17.70 -19.00
N GLY A 123 6.47 18.17 -18.73
CA GLY A 123 5.32 18.19 -19.65
C GLY A 123 4.81 16.87 -20.24
N ARG A 124 5.34 15.70 -19.86
CA ARG A 124 4.92 14.38 -20.40
C ARG A 124 4.34 13.39 -19.40
N HIS A 125 4.43 13.73 -18.12
CA HIS A 125 3.76 13.00 -17.07
C HIS A 125 2.87 13.99 -16.38
N ASP A 126 1.56 13.81 -16.56
CA ASP A 126 0.55 14.62 -15.90
C ASP A 126 0.93 14.70 -14.43
N ARG A 127 1.44 15.88 -14.01
CA ARG A 127 1.11 16.38 -12.67
C ARG A 127 -0.37 16.10 -12.57
N VAL A 128 -0.82 15.46 -11.49
CA VAL A 128 -2.25 15.34 -11.21
C VAL A 128 -2.79 16.77 -11.23
N ALA A 129 -3.25 17.18 -12.40
CA ALA A 129 -3.64 18.53 -12.68
C ALA A 129 -5.05 18.60 -12.12
N THR A 130 -5.16 19.36 -11.05
CA THR A 130 -6.37 20.07 -10.66
C THR A 130 -7.15 20.48 -11.91
N GLN A 131 -8.23 19.75 -12.17
CA GLN A 131 -9.39 20.25 -12.89
C GLN A 131 -10.60 19.94 -12.01
N GLY A 132 -11.19 21.00 -11.49
CA GLY A 132 -12.26 21.03 -10.50
C GLY A 132 -12.11 22.26 -9.64
#